data_AF-A0A7J0AEI8-F1
#
_entry.id   AF-A0A7J0AEI8-F1
#
_cell.length_a   1.000
_cell.length_b   1.000
_cell.length_c   1.000
_cell.angle_alpha   90.00
_cell.angle_beta   90.00
_cell.angle_gamma   90.00
#
_symmetry.space_group_name_H-M   'P 1'
#
loop_
_entity.id
_entity.type
_entity.pdbx_description
1 polymer ?
#
loop_
_entity_poly.entity_id
_entity_poly.type
_entity_poly.pdbx_seq_one_letter_code
_entity_poly.pdbx_strand_id
1 'polypeptide(L)'
;MEKNITPDSVISALMNHAKTSDSDFPVHVFPAKMQRIILELNTTCGFPIDYTASAMIATISVAIGNTHRIEVKRNWQESAIVYIAIVGRPGDCKSHPLTFVMRPLVNADWKNNQEFQKKHCEYQQAVAMSRKERISAGLDEFPEEPKRLRYLVPTLNWQVQN
;
A
#
# COMPACT_ATOMS: atom_id res chain seq x y z
N MET A 1 -37.38 -4.75 -42.08
CA MET A 1 -35.95 -4.52 -42.38
C MET A 1 -35.17 -4.97 -41.16
N GLU A 2 -34.67 -6.21 -41.17
CA GLU A 2 -33.97 -6.80 -40.04
C GLU A 2 -32.66 -6.04 -39.80
N LYS A 3 -32.47 -5.53 -38.58
CA LYS A 3 -31.19 -4.95 -38.19
C LYS A 3 -30.23 -6.12 -37.93
N ASN A 4 -29.35 -6.40 -38.89
CA ASN A 4 -28.27 -7.37 -38.70
C ASN A 4 -27.35 -6.89 -37.58
N ILE A 5 -27.46 -7.51 -36.41
CA ILE A 5 -26.57 -7.29 -35.27
C ILE A 5 -25.26 -8.01 -35.58
N THR A 6 -24.24 -7.28 -36.03
CA THR A 6 -22.90 -7.83 -36.23
C THR A 6 -22.08 -7.72 -34.93
N PRO A 7 -21.14 -8.64 -34.67
CA PRO A 7 -20.27 -8.55 -33.49
C PRO A 7 -19.58 -7.19 -33.37
N ASP A 8 -19.14 -6.61 -34.49
CA ASP A 8 -18.51 -5.28 -34.51
C ASP A 8 -19.46 -4.15 -34.12
N SER A 9 -20.75 -4.24 -34.49
CA SER A 9 -21.76 -3.28 -34.07
C SER A 9 -22.03 -3.34 -32.57
N VAL A 10 -21.99 -4.56 -31.99
CA VAL A 10 -22.14 -4.76 -30.55
C VAL A 10 -20.90 -4.27 -29.81
N ILE A 11 -19.70 -4.58 -30.29
CA ILE A 11 -18.43 -4.12 -29.72
C ILE A 11 -18.35 -2.59 -29.78
N SER A 12 -18.69 -1.98 -30.91
CA SER A 12 -18.72 -0.52 -31.08
C SER A 12 -19.77 0.14 -30.17
N ALA A 13 -20.96 -0.45 -30.04
CA ALA A 13 -21.99 0.03 -29.13
C ALA A 13 -21.55 -0.06 -27.66
N LEU A 14 -20.91 -1.16 -27.25
CA LEU A 14 -20.35 -1.33 -25.91
C LEU A 14 -19.19 -0.34 -25.65
N MET A 15 -18.33 -0.10 -26.62
CA MET A 15 -17.25 0.89 -26.52
C MET A 15 -17.79 2.32 -26.40
N ASN A 16 -18.85 2.66 -27.13
CA ASN A 16 -19.51 3.96 -27.04
C ASN A 16 -20.29 4.11 -25.72
N HIS A 17 -20.89 3.03 -25.20
CA HIS A 17 -21.54 3.04 -23.89
C HIS A 17 -20.52 3.18 -22.75
N ALA A 18 -19.37 2.52 -22.85
CA ALA A 18 -18.26 2.68 -21.92
C ALA A 18 -17.62 4.09 -21.97
N LYS A 19 -17.70 4.78 -23.12
CA LYS A 19 -17.29 6.18 -23.25
C LYS A 19 -18.32 7.20 -22.73
N THR A 20 -19.53 6.78 -22.37
CA THR A 20 -20.66 7.68 -22.03
C THR A 20 -21.14 7.60 -20.58
N SER A 21 -20.35 7.05 -19.65
CA SER A 21 -20.55 7.35 -18.23
C SER A 21 -19.78 8.62 -17.86
N ASP A 22 -20.46 9.76 -17.97
CA ASP A 22 -20.06 11.11 -17.51
C ASP A 22 -19.83 11.20 -15.98
N SER A 23 -19.64 10.07 -15.29
CA SER A 23 -19.21 10.05 -13.90
C SER A 23 -17.69 10.00 -13.88
N ASP A 24 -17.05 11.14 -14.12
CA ASP A 24 -15.63 11.29 -13.83
C ASP A 24 -15.35 10.84 -12.40
N PHE A 25 -14.23 10.14 -12.20
CA PHE A 25 -13.82 9.69 -10.89
C PHE A 25 -13.80 10.89 -9.91
N PRO A 26 -14.41 10.79 -8.71
CA PRO A 26 -14.68 11.95 -7.87
C PRO A 26 -13.43 12.44 -7.13
N VAL A 27 -12.45 12.99 -7.84
CA VAL A 27 -11.17 13.45 -7.26
C VAL A 27 -11.38 14.51 -6.18
N HIS A 28 -12.43 15.33 -6.30
CA HIS A 28 -12.72 16.42 -5.38
C HIS A 28 -12.98 15.98 -3.92
N VAL A 29 -13.28 14.70 -3.67
CA VAL A 29 -13.48 14.17 -2.30
C VAL A 29 -12.18 13.97 -1.55
N PHE A 30 -11.04 13.94 -2.25
CA PHE A 30 -9.73 13.77 -1.64
C PHE A 30 -9.23 15.09 -1.03
N PRO A 31 -8.36 15.06 -0.01
CA PRO A 31 -7.65 16.26 0.43
C PRO A 31 -6.88 16.93 -0.72
N ALA A 32 -6.83 18.26 -0.75
CA ALA A 32 -6.24 19.05 -1.86
C ALA A 32 -4.82 18.60 -2.27
N LYS A 33 -3.98 18.20 -1.31
CA LYS A 33 -2.64 17.67 -1.59
C LYS A 33 -2.66 16.36 -2.38
N MET A 34 -3.61 15.47 -2.09
CA MET A 34 -3.77 14.20 -2.80
C MET A 34 -4.36 14.44 -4.20
N GLN A 35 -5.35 15.34 -4.31
CA GLN A 35 -5.89 15.76 -5.62
C GLN A 35 -4.77 16.21 -6.56
N ARG A 36 -3.89 17.09 -6.05
CA ARG A 36 -2.73 17.58 -6.79
C ARG A 36 -1.84 16.45 -7.30
N ILE A 37 -1.48 15.49 -6.44
CA ILE A 37 -0.64 14.35 -6.83
C ILE A 37 -1.34 13.49 -7.90
N ILE A 38 -2.64 13.22 -7.74
CA ILE A 38 -3.43 12.44 -8.72
C ILE A 38 -3.39 13.12 -10.09
N LEU A 39 -3.68 14.42 -10.14
CA LEU A 39 -3.73 15.19 -11.37
C LEU A 39 -2.34 15.38 -12.01
N GLU A 40 -1.30 15.59 -11.21
CA GLU A 40 0.08 15.70 -11.69
C GLU A 40 0.57 14.37 -12.28
N LEU A 41 0.29 13.23 -11.64
CA LEU A 41 0.66 11.91 -12.16
C LEU A 41 -0.11 11.55 -13.43
N ASN A 42 -1.38 11.94 -13.52
CA ASN A 42 -2.14 11.79 -14.74
C ASN A 42 -1.53 12.62 -15.89
N THR A 43 -1.21 13.89 -15.63
CA THR A 43 -0.69 14.82 -16.65
C THR A 43 0.74 14.46 -17.09
N THR A 44 1.60 14.03 -16.17
CA THR A 44 3.03 13.82 -16.43
C THR A 44 3.39 12.38 -16.79
N CYS A 45 2.72 11.40 -16.18
CA CYS A 45 3.00 9.97 -16.39
C CYS A 45 1.90 9.24 -17.15
N GLY A 46 0.78 9.89 -17.46
CA GLY A 46 -0.36 9.26 -18.13
C GLY A 46 -1.10 8.22 -17.26
N PHE A 47 -0.90 8.25 -15.94
CA PHE A 47 -1.56 7.30 -15.05
C PHE A 47 -3.06 7.59 -14.99
N PRO A 48 -3.94 6.57 -15.15
CA PRO A 48 -5.37 6.77 -14.98
C PRO A 48 -5.68 7.33 -13.58
N ILE A 49 -6.57 8.33 -13.54
CA ILE A 49 -6.94 9.06 -12.31
C ILE A 49 -7.51 8.09 -11.27
N ASP A 50 -8.44 7.24 -11.70
CA ASP A 50 -9.09 6.20 -10.91
C ASP A 50 -8.09 5.18 -10.37
N TYR A 51 -7.07 4.79 -11.14
CA TYR A 51 -6.03 3.85 -10.68
C TYR A 51 -5.17 4.47 -9.59
N THR A 52 -4.74 5.72 -9.79
CA THR A 52 -3.91 6.43 -8.81
C THR A 52 -4.68 6.69 -7.52
N ALA A 53 -5.91 7.17 -7.64
CA ALA A 53 -6.77 7.46 -6.49
C ALA A 53 -7.16 6.19 -5.72
N SER A 54 -7.50 5.10 -6.42
CA SER A 54 -7.77 3.80 -5.80
C SER A 54 -6.54 3.27 -5.08
N ALA A 55 -5.36 3.39 -5.69
CA ALA A 55 -4.11 3.02 -5.04
C ALA A 55 -3.83 3.87 -3.78
N MET A 56 -4.13 5.17 -3.80
CA MET A 56 -4.01 6.02 -2.60
C MET A 56 -4.93 5.57 -1.47
N ILE A 57 -6.19 5.22 -1.77
CA ILE A 57 -7.13 4.70 -0.76
C ILE A 57 -6.56 3.43 -0.13
N ALA A 58 -6.05 2.50 -0.96
CA ALA A 58 -5.41 1.28 -0.45
C ALA A 58 -4.21 1.59 0.46
N THR A 59 -3.34 2.52 0.06
CA THR A 59 -2.19 2.95 0.88
C THR A 59 -2.62 3.57 2.21
N ILE A 60 -3.65 4.42 2.21
CA ILE A 60 -4.18 5.05 3.44
C ILE A 60 -4.75 3.97 4.37
N SER A 61 -5.47 3.00 3.80
CA SER A 61 -6.00 1.87 4.55
C SER A 61 -4.89 1.09 5.26
N VAL A 62 -3.78 0.79 4.57
CA VAL A 62 -2.61 0.14 5.16
C VAL A 62 -1.96 1.03 6.23
N ALA A 63 -1.84 2.33 5.97
CA ALA A 63 -1.21 3.28 6.89
C ALA A 63 -2.00 3.42 8.21
N ILE A 64 -3.33 3.37 8.16
CA ILE A 64 -4.19 3.37 9.35
C ILE A 64 -4.13 1.99 10.02
N GLY A 65 -4.26 0.91 9.24
CA GLY A 65 -4.34 -0.45 9.76
C GLY A 65 -5.43 -0.60 10.82
N ASN A 66 -5.13 -1.34 11.89
CA ASN A 66 -6.06 -1.57 13.00
C ASN A 66 -5.95 -0.54 14.13
N THR A 67 -5.26 0.58 13.90
CA THR A 67 -5.01 1.58 14.96
C THR A 67 -6.23 2.44 15.26
N HIS A 68 -7.13 2.63 14.30
CA HIS A 68 -8.33 3.46 14.43
C HIS A 68 -9.57 2.67 14.01
N ARG A 69 -10.68 2.92 14.71
CA ARG A 69 -12.01 2.42 14.37
C ARG A 69 -13.01 3.57 14.39
N ILE A 70 -13.97 3.52 13.49
CA ILE A 70 -15.01 4.53 13.32
C ILE A 70 -16.33 3.95 13.81
N GLU A 71 -17.03 4.70 14.66
CA GLU A 71 -18.39 4.35 15.08
C GLU A 71 -19.38 4.79 14.00
N VAL A 72 -19.88 3.84 13.21
CA VAL A 72 -20.83 4.12 12.12
C VAL A 72 -22.24 4.32 12.69
N LYS A 73 -22.60 3.53 13.70
CA LYS A 73 -23.83 3.63 14.50
C LYS A 73 -23.51 3.20 15.92
N ARG A 74 -24.41 3.50 16.87
CA ARG A 74 -24.26 3.08 18.27
C ARG A 74 -23.93 1.59 18.37
N ASN A 75 -22.80 1.27 18.99
CA ASN A 75 -22.26 -0.09 19.14
C ASN A 75 -21.84 -0.80 17.82
N TRP A 76 -21.69 -0.07 16.71
CA TRP A 76 -21.17 -0.59 15.44
C TRP A 76 -19.87 0.13 15.08
N GLN A 77 -18.76 -0.57 15.28
CA GLN A 77 -17.41 -0.07 15.04
C GLN A 77 -16.78 -0.73 13.82
N GLU A 78 -16.36 0.07 12.85
CA GLU A 78 -15.70 -0.40 11.63
C GLU A 78 -14.24 0.01 11.58
N SER A 79 -13.39 -0.88 11.06
CA SER A 79 -12.00 -0.57 10.76
C SER A 79 -11.88 0.09 9.39
N ALA A 80 -10.88 0.96 9.19
CA ALA A 80 -10.57 1.54 7.88
C ALA A 80 -9.80 0.56 6.96
N ILE A 81 -10.18 -0.72 6.95
CA ILE A 81 -9.57 -1.77 6.10
C ILE A 81 -10.35 -1.87 4.79
N VAL A 82 -9.69 -1.60 3.67
CA VAL A 82 -10.28 -1.60 2.34
C VAL A 82 -9.51 -2.54 1.44
N TYR A 83 -10.23 -3.44 0.75
CA TYR A 83 -9.68 -4.31 -0.28
C TYR A 83 -10.02 -3.74 -1.66
N ILE A 84 -9.00 -3.47 -2.47
CA ILE A 84 -9.15 -2.84 -3.78
C ILE A 84 -8.54 -3.73 -4.86
N ALA A 85 -9.29 -3.96 -5.94
CA ALA A 85 -8.82 -4.61 -7.15
C ALA A 85 -8.78 -3.60 -8.31
N ILE A 86 -7.61 -3.41 -8.90
CA ILE A 86 -7.43 -2.58 -10.10
C ILE A 86 -7.32 -3.53 -11.31
N VAL A 87 -8.31 -3.46 -12.21
CA VAL A 87 -8.40 -4.32 -13.39
C VAL A 87 -8.30 -3.47 -14.66
N GLY A 88 -7.47 -3.92 -15.60
CA GLY A 88 -7.18 -3.22 -16.85
C GLY A 88 -6.36 -4.10 -17.79
N ARG A 89 -6.23 -3.72 -19.07
CA ARG A 89 -5.51 -4.48 -20.10
C ARG A 89 -4.01 -4.53 -19.81
N PRO A 90 -3.28 -5.57 -20.27
CA PRO A 90 -1.82 -5.57 -20.19
C PRO A 90 -1.24 -4.27 -20.76
N GLY A 91 -0.36 -3.60 -20.02
CA GLY A 91 0.20 -2.29 -20.41
C GLY A 91 -0.53 -1.05 -19.86
N ASP A 92 -1.73 -1.18 -19.26
CA ASP A 92 -2.53 -0.04 -18.76
C ASP A 92 -1.98 0.61 -17.46
N CYS A 93 -0.67 0.56 -17.23
CA CYS A 93 -0.02 1.22 -16.09
C CYS A 93 -0.65 0.91 -14.71
N LYS A 94 -1.18 -0.30 -14.47
CA LYS A 94 -1.79 -0.65 -13.16
C LYS A 94 -0.82 -0.60 -11.99
N SER A 95 0.38 -1.16 -12.18
CA SER A 95 1.35 -1.34 -11.09
C SER A 95 2.10 -0.07 -10.74
N HIS A 96 2.28 0.84 -11.69
CA HIS A 96 3.12 2.03 -11.50
C HIS A 96 2.53 3.04 -10.49
N PRO A 97 1.23 3.41 -10.55
CA PRO A 97 0.59 4.22 -9.53
C PRO A 97 0.70 3.59 -8.16
N LEU A 98 0.42 2.29 -8.03
CA LEU A 98 0.51 1.55 -6.77
C LEU A 98 1.91 1.64 -6.16
N THR A 99 2.95 1.34 -6.94
CA THR A 99 4.35 1.46 -6.50
C THR A 99 4.69 2.88 -6.07
N PHE A 100 4.23 3.89 -6.82
CA PHE A 100 4.48 5.29 -6.50
C PHE A 100 3.86 5.68 -5.15
N VAL A 101 2.56 5.41 -4.97
CA VAL A 101 1.83 5.84 -3.77
C VAL A 101 2.23 5.06 -2.52
N MET A 102 2.68 3.80 -2.67
CA MET A 102 3.15 2.96 -1.55
C MET A 102 4.56 3.32 -1.07
N ARG A 103 5.32 4.12 -1.85
CA ARG A 103 6.70 4.49 -1.55
C ARG A 103 6.93 5.04 -0.13
N PRO A 104 6.05 5.85 0.48
CA PRO A 104 6.22 6.29 1.86
C PRO A 104 6.27 5.12 2.86
N LEU A 105 5.42 4.10 2.68
CA LEU A 105 5.41 2.91 3.53
C LEU A 105 6.65 2.05 3.30
N VAL A 106 7.06 1.88 2.04
CA VAL A 106 8.32 1.19 1.69
C VAL A 106 9.53 1.87 2.35
N ASN A 107 9.60 3.19 2.28
CA ASN A 107 10.68 3.96 2.91
C ASN A 107 10.65 3.83 4.44
N ALA A 108 9.47 3.78 5.05
CA ALA A 108 9.32 3.58 6.48
C ALA A 108 9.79 2.16 6.89
N ASP A 109 9.42 1.13 6.13
CA ASP A 109 9.90 -0.24 6.35
C ASP A 109 11.40 -0.37 6.19
N TRP A 110 11.98 0.33 5.21
CA TRP A 110 13.44 0.37 5.04
C TRP A 110 14.15 0.98 6.25
N LYS A 111 13.64 2.10 6.77
CA LYS A 111 14.18 2.73 7.99
C LYS A 111 14.04 1.82 9.21
N ASN A 112 12.86 1.24 9.41
CA ASN A 112 12.62 0.29 10.50
C ASN A 112 13.57 -0.91 10.43
N ASN A 113 13.85 -1.40 9.21
CA ASN A 113 14.77 -2.52 9.00
C ASN A 113 16.22 -2.14 9.32
N GLN A 114 16.67 -0.93 8.99
CA GLN A 114 18.01 -0.45 9.38
C GLN A 114 18.16 -0.38 10.90
N GLU A 115 17.17 0.19 11.59
CA GLU A 115 17.17 0.29 13.05
C GLU A 115 17.14 -1.10 13.69
N PHE A 116 16.31 -2.00 13.16
CA PHE A 116 16.28 -3.39 13.58
C PHE A 116 17.65 -4.07 13.40
N GLN A 117 18.31 -3.92 12.25
CA GLN A 117 19.62 -4.53 12.00
C GLN A 117 20.67 -4.07 13.00
N LYS A 118 20.67 -2.77 13.35
CA LYS A 118 21.56 -2.23 14.38
C LYS A 118 21.30 -2.87 15.75
N LYS A 119 20.04 -2.82 16.21
CA LYS A 119 19.61 -3.41 17.49
C LYS A 119 19.88 -4.92 17.55
N HIS A 120 19.70 -5.61 16.43
CA HIS A 120 19.92 -7.05 16.34
C HIS A 120 21.40 -7.40 16.41
N CYS A 121 22.28 -6.58 15.83
CA CYS A 121 23.73 -6.73 15.97
C CYS A 121 24.16 -6.54 17.44
N GLU A 122 23.65 -5.49 18.11
CA GLU A 122 23.90 -5.23 19.53
C GLU A 122 23.41 -6.39 20.40
N TYR A 123 22.21 -6.92 20.11
CA TYR A 123 21.65 -8.10 20.76
C TYR A 123 22.54 -9.34 20.56
N GLN A 124 23.00 -9.62 19.34
CA GLN A 124 23.89 -10.76 19.07
C GLN A 124 25.21 -10.66 19.82
N GLN A 125 25.80 -9.47 19.91
CA GLN A 125 27.00 -9.23 20.71
C GLN A 125 26.72 -9.45 22.20
N ALA A 126 25.58 -8.96 22.70
CA ALA A 126 25.18 -9.16 24.09
C ALA A 126 24.98 -10.64 24.43
N VAL A 127 24.30 -11.40 23.56
CA VAL A 127 24.07 -12.84 23.75
C VAL A 127 25.36 -13.64 23.72
N ALA A 128 26.32 -13.26 22.87
CA ALA A 128 27.63 -13.93 22.77
C ALA A 128 28.52 -13.76 24.01
N MET A 129 28.34 -12.68 24.77
CA MET A 129 29.03 -12.46 26.03
C MET A 129 28.52 -13.38 27.14
N SER A 130 29.40 -13.74 28.08
CA SER A 130 29.00 -14.42 29.30
C SER A 130 28.16 -13.49 30.19
N ARG A 131 27.36 -14.08 31.09
CA ARG A 131 26.55 -13.31 32.05
C ARG A 131 27.38 -12.33 32.89
N LYS A 132 28.60 -12.71 33.27
CA LYS A 132 29.50 -11.86 34.06
C LYS A 132 30.00 -10.65 33.25
N GLU A 133 30.37 -10.88 31.99
CA GLU A 133 30.82 -9.81 31.08
C GLU A 133 29.69 -8.83 30.79
N ARG A 134 28.45 -9.31 30.59
CA ARG A 134 27.27 -8.45 30.42
C ARG A 134 27.05 -7.53 31.62
N ILE A 135 27.01 -8.09 32.83
CA ILE A 135 26.81 -7.32 34.07
C ILE A 135 27.95 -6.31 34.27
N SER A 136 29.20 -6.70 34.01
CA SER A 136 30.35 -5.80 34.11
C SER A 136 30.34 -4.66 33.09
N ALA A 137 29.76 -4.89 31.90
CA ALA A 137 29.58 -3.89 30.85
C ALA A 137 28.32 -3.02 31.06
N GLY A 138 27.56 -3.24 32.13
CA GLY A 138 26.31 -2.51 32.41
C GLY A 138 25.15 -2.89 31.48
N LEU A 139 25.23 -4.05 30.83
CA LEU A 139 24.19 -4.57 29.95
C LEU A 139 23.19 -5.44 30.71
N ASP A 140 22.00 -5.61 30.13
CA ASP A 140 20.96 -6.47 30.71
C ASP A 140 21.47 -7.90 30.89
N GLU A 141 21.06 -8.54 31.98
CA GLU A 141 21.38 -9.93 32.27
C GLU A 141 20.79 -10.87 31.21
N PHE A 142 19.56 -10.56 30.80
CA PHE A 142 18.78 -11.28 29.80
C PHE A 142 18.43 -10.34 28.64
N PRO A 143 19.34 -10.19 27.66
CA PRO A 143 19.07 -9.33 26.51
C PRO A 143 17.81 -9.84 25.77
N GLU A 144 16.89 -8.93 25.45
CA GLU A 144 15.69 -9.25 24.68
C GLU A 144 15.94 -9.12 23.18
N GLU A 145 15.40 -10.06 22.39
CA GLU A 145 15.49 -9.99 20.94
C GLU A 145 14.66 -8.80 20.40
N PRO A 146 15.25 -7.92 19.59
CA PRO A 146 14.52 -6.78 19.05
C PRO A 146 13.40 -7.24 18.12
N LYS A 147 12.28 -6.50 18.10
CA LYS A 147 11.16 -6.78 17.20
C LYS A 147 11.27 -5.97 15.91
N ARG A 148 11.10 -6.63 14.76
CA ARG A 148 11.10 -5.97 13.44
C ARG A 148 9.71 -5.42 13.13
N LEU A 149 9.57 -4.10 13.07
CA LEU A 149 8.34 -3.44 12.67
C LEU A 149 8.25 -3.37 11.13
N ARG A 150 7.12 -3.80 10.56
CA ARG A 150 6.83 -3.71 9.11
C ARG A 150 5.37 -3.32 8.86
N TYR A 151 5.16 -2.50 7.84
CA TYR A 151 3.86 -2.07 7.32
C TYR A 151 3.44 -2.91 6.11
N LEU A 152 4.38 -3.28 5.25
CA LEU A 152 4.12 -4.04 4.03
C LEU A 152 4.67 -5.47 4.15
N VAL A 153 3.91 -6.42 3.59
CA VAL A 153 4.35 -7.80 3.40
C VAL A 153 4.83 -7.94 1.95
N PRO A 154 6.12 -8.20 1.69
CA PRO A 154 6.60 -8.46 0.35
C PRO A 154 5.95 -9.72 -0.23
N THR A 155 5.43 -9.65 -1.45
CA THR A 155 4.85 -10.81 -2.15
C THR A 155 5.92 -11.79 -2.65
N LEU A 156 7.17 -11.35 -2.77
CA LEU A 156 8.34 -12.20 -2.99
C LEU A 156 9.27 -12.05 -1.79
N ASN A 157 9.21 -12.97 -0.83
CA ASN A 157 10.32 -13.35 0.05
C ASN A 157 9.89 -14.59 0.87
N TRP A 158 9.64 -15.70 0.16
CA TRP A 158 9.67 -17.06 0.72
C TRP A 158 11.07 -17.67 0.66
N GLN A 159 12.11 -16.84 0.57
CA GLN A 159 13.47 -17.30 0.87
C GLN A 159 13.69 -17.15 2.37
N VAL A 160 13.46 -18.27 3.04
CA VAL A 160 13.91 -18.61 4.37
C VAL A 160 15.30 -18.02 4.61
N GLN A 161 15.39 -17.05 5.52
CA GLN A 161 16.66 -16.73 6.17
C GLN A 161 16.91 -17.89 7.14
N ASN A 162 17.65 -18.90 6.65
CA ASN A 162 18.35 -19.87 7.49
C ASN A 162 19.66 -19.24 7.97
#